data_AF-A0A359I9H7-F1
#
_entry.id   AF-A0A359I9H7-F1
#
_cell.length_a   1.000
_cell.length_b   1.000
_cell.length_c   1.000
_cell.angle_alpha   90.00
_cell.angle_beta   90.00
_cell.angle_gamma   90.00
#
_symmetry.space_group_name_H-M   'P 1'
#
loop_
_entity.id
_entity.type
_entity.pdbx_description
1 polymer ?
#
loop_
_entity_poly.entity_id
_entity_poly.type
_entity_poly.pdbx_seq_one_letter_code
_entity_poly.pdbx_strand_id
1 'polypeptide(L)'
;MLLTLGSCTFDYFEDDMNYKVFVPEFKERTIRNCRVLVWDKKTGRLVGDRYARVGATNDNVLDAGIFAFRIPPANYKTCVLTDTDSVGFNDIADLTTASFSLDNDGDRRYKEPAYMKFDYINRELVAQGMIVTDTARLELYPAIIKVRYRGTDVSAETVKKAAMTLSNTATRQQISLDTITSGPTDSYTLYNYNDVEPWPQAAEGAKFEFSGLLFPTKENELMHLALNMCDDEGHSIRSYRFALTDRESKPITILHGRVFIIDIYNEGFMITIEGWDESILGGSVEIDGGKNKH
;
A
#
# COMPACT_ATOMS: atom_id res chain seq x y z
N MET A 1 -39.47 60.46 -3.34
CA MET A 1 -39.58 59.01 -3.08
C MET A 1 -38.59 58.32 -4.01
N LEU A 2 -37.37 58.05 -3.52
CA LEU A 2 -36.35 57.34 -4.31
C LEU A 2 -36.71 55.85 -4.31
N LEU A 3 -37.04 55.30 -5.48
CA LEU A 3 -37.12 53.87 -5.70
C LEU A 3 -35.69 53.35 -5.90
N THR A 4 -35.07 52.87 -4.84
CA THR A 4 -33.86 52.05 -4.94
C THR A 4 -34.27 50.66 -5.43
N LEU A 5 -34.14 50.43 -6.73
CA LEU A 5 -34.18 49.09 -7.30
C LEU A 5 -32.96 48.33 -6.77
N GLY A 6 -33.19 47.43 -5.82
CA GLY A 6 -32.18 46.47 -5.40
C GLY A 6 -31.77 45.62 -6.61
N SER A 7 -30.52 45.78 -7.04
CA SER A 7 -29.89 44.88 -7.98
C SER A 7 -29.74 43.52 -7.30
N CYS A 8 -30.65 42.59 -7.57
CA CYS A 8 -30.40 41.17 -7.35
C CYS A 8 -29.32 40.74 -8.35
N THR A 9 -28.07 40.66 -7.91
CA THR A 9 -27.12 39.78 -8.57
C THR A 9 -27.64 38.36 -8.37
N PHE A 10 -28.20 37.79 -9.43
CA PHE A 10 -28.49 36.36 -9.50
C PHE A 10 -27.17 35.62 -9.22
N ASP A 11 -27.14 34.81 -8.18
CA ASP A 11 -26.00 33.96 -7.81
C ASP A 11 -25.94 32.79 -8.81
N TYR A 12 -25.28 33.02 -9.95
CA TYR A 12 -25.20 32.08 -11.08
C TYR A 12 -24.20 30.91 -10.86
N PHE A 13 -23.82 30.61 -9.61
CA PHE A 13 -22.73 29.66 -9.32
C PHE A 13 -23.11 28.57 -8.31
N GLU A 14 -24.39 28.31 -8.06
CA GLU A 14 -24.79 27.34 -7.04
C GLU A 14 -24.62 25.85 -7.42
N ASP A 15 -24.36 25.50 -8.70
CA ASP A 15 -24.46 24.08 -9.12
C ASP A 15 -23.18 23.42 -9.64
N ASP A 16 -22.08 24.14 -9.87
CA ASP A 16 -20.92 23.52 -10.52
C ASP A 16 -19.91 22.93 -9.53
N MET A 17 -19.75 21.60 -9.59
CA MET A 17 -18.62 20.90 -8.98
C MET A 17 -17.31 21.49 -9.52
N ASN A 18 -16.56 22.15 -8.64
CA ASN A 18 -15.45 23.02 -9.03
C ASN A 18 -14.07 22.37 -8.81
N TYR A 19 -13.99 21.28 -8.05
CA TYR A 19 -12.78 20.47 -7.95
C TYR A 19 -13.05 19.04 -8.39
N LYS A 20 -12.28 18.54 -9.34
CA LYS A 20 -12.45 17.21 -9.92
C LYS A 20 -11.13 16.44 -9.85
N VAL A 21 -11.22 15.15 -9.56
CA VAL A 21 -10.09 14.23 -9.60
C VAL A 21 -10.43 13.15 -10.62
N PHE A 22 -9.71 13.14 -11.73
CA PHE A 22 -9.78 12.09 -12.74
C PHE A 22 -8.85 10.94 -12.33
N VAL A 23 -9.40 9.72 -12.23
CA VAL A 23 -8.68 8.50 -11.90
C VAL A 23 -8.70 7.57 -13.12
N PRO A 24 -7.64 7.56 -13.95
CA PRO A 24 -7.60 6.79 -15.19
C PRO A 24 -7.92 5.31 -15.00
N GLU A 25 -7.33 4.68 -13.98
CA GLU A 25 -7.47 3.26 -13.68
C GLU A 25 -8.91 2.86 -13.35
N PHE A 26 -9.70 3.78 -12.78
CA PHE A 26 -11.12 3.54 -12.52
C PHE A 26 -11.91 3.46 -13.82
N LYS A 27 -11.68 4.41 -14.73
CA LYS A 27 -12.29 4.45 -16.07
C LYS A 27 -11.88 3.25 -16.90
N GLU A 28 -10.61 2.87 -16.85
CA GLU A 28 -10.03 1.73 -17.56
C GLU A 28 -10.41 0.38 -16.94
N ARG A 29 -11.05 0.40 -15.77
CA ARG A 29 -11.52 -0.79 -15.04
C ARG A 29 -10.38 -1.75 -14.65
N THR A 30 -9.20 -1.18 -14.38
CA THR A 30 -8.02 -1.93 -13.92
C THR A 30 -7.94 -2.05 -12.40
N ILE A 31 -8.85 -1.42 -11.67
CA ILE A 31 -9.03 -1.48 -10.21
C ILE A 31 -10.47 -1.86 -9.88
N ARG A 32 -10.74 -2.38 -8.68
CA ARG A 32 -12.11 -2.81 -8.30
C ARG A 32 -12.93 -1.68 -7.70
N ASN A 33 -12.29 -0.80 -6.94
CA ASN A 33 -12.91 0.33 -6.27
C ASN A 33 -11.89 1.46 -6.05
N CYS A 34 -12.39 2.66 -5.74
CA CYS A 34 -11.58 3.83 -5.44
C CYS A 34 -12.28 4.70 -4.40
N ARG A 35 -11.50 5.28 -3.48
CA ARG A 35 -11.92 6.31 -2.55
C ARG A 35 -11.07 7.56 -2.73
N VAL A 36 -11.72 8.72 -2.83
CA VAL A 36 -11.08 10.03 -2.91
C VAL A 36 -11.54 10.86 -1.71
N LEU A 37 -10.57 11.27 -0.89
CA LEU A 37 -10.77 12.05 0.32
C LEU A 37 -10.06 13.40 0.17
N VAL A 38 -10.72 14.50 0.53
CA VAL A 38 -10.22 15.86 0.37
C VAL A 38 -10.28 16.58 1.72
N TRP A 39 -9.15 17.08 2.19
CA TRP A 39 -9.04 17.88 3.42
C TRP A 39 -8.58 19.29 3.13
N ASP A 40 -9.19 20.25 3.82
CA ASP A 40 -8.65 21.62 3.92
C ASP A 40 -7.41 21.60 4.82
N LYS A 41 -6.25 21.98 4.28
CA LYS A 41 -4.96 21.92 4.99
C LYS A 41 -4.84 22.91 6.13
N LYS A 42 -5.60 24.02 6.10
CA LYS A 42 -5.56 25.05 7.14
C LYS A 42 -6.36 24.65 8.37
N THR A 43 -7.55 24.10 8.15
CA THR A 43 -8.46 23.70 9.23
C THR A 43 -8.29 22.24 9.64
N GLY A 44 -7.64 21.43 8.81
CA GLY A 44 -7.54 19.97 8.96
C GLY A 44 -8.83 19.23 8.63
N ARG A 45 -9.95 19.92 8.33
CA ARG A 45 -11.26 19.27 8.19
C ARG A 45 -11.42 18.56 6.84
N LEU A 46 -12.06 17.40 6.87
CA LEU A 46 -12.54 16.72 5.68
C LEU A 46 -13.65 17.54 5.02
N VAL A 47 -13.46 17.86 3.73
CA VAL A 47 -14.40 18.64 2.91
C VAL A 47 -14.94 17.86 1.72
N GLY A 48 -14.39 16.68 1.45
CA GLY A 48 -14.86 15.78 0.40
C GLY A 48 -14.53 14.33 0.71
N ASP A 49 -15.51 13.44 0.49
CA ASP A 49 -15.35 11.99 0.58
C ASP A 49 -16.22 11.34 -0.47
N ARG A 50 -15.61 10.62 -1.40
CA ARG A 50 -16.32 9.83 -2.40
C ARG A 50 -15.69 8.45 -2.52
N TYR A 51 -16.52 7.44 -2.40
CA TYR A 51 -16.18 6.05 -2.69
C TYR A 51 -17.00 5.57 -3.89
N ALA A 52 -16.37 4.82 -4.78
CA ALA A 52 -17.04 4.16 -5.88
C ALA A 52 -16.47 2.77 -6.13
N ARG A 53 -17.33 1.84 -6.53
CA ARG A 53 -16.96 0.50 -7.01
C ARG A 53 -17.25 0.42 -8.50
N VAL A 54 -16.31 -0.14 -9.27
CA VAL A 54 -16.45 -0.25 -10.73
C VAL A 54 -17.68 -1.10 -11.05
N GLY A 55 -18.51 -0.61 -11.99
CA GLY A 55 -19.73 -1.29 -12.41
C GLY A 55 -20.90 -1.22 -11.43
N ALA A 56 -20.78 -0.49 -10.31
CA ALA A 56 -21.82 -0.34 -9.30
C ALA A 56 -22.39 1.09 -9.21
N THR A 57 -22.12 1.94 -10.19
CA THR A 57 -22.60 3.33 -10.23
C THR A 57 -23.47 3.59 -11.46
N ASN A 58 -24.51 4.41 -11.29
CA ASN A 58 -25.32 4.96 -12.39
C ASN A 58 -24.94 6.42 -12.72
N ASP A 59 -23.89 6.95 -12.06
CA ASP A 59 -23.37 8.30 -12.29
C ASP A 59 -22.35 8.27 -13.43
N ASN A 60 -22.72 8.86 -14.58
CA ASN A 60 -21.88 8.94 -15.77
C ASN A 60 -20.55 9.67 -15.53
N VAL A 61 -20.50 10.61 -14.58
CA VAL A 61 -19.28 11.35 -14.22
C VAL A 61 -18.33 10.41 -13.47
N LEU A 62 -18.85 9.63 -12.53
CA LEU A 62 -18.07 8.61 -11.83
C LEU A 62 -17.66 7.45 -12.76
N ASP A 63 -18.53 7.02 -13.68
CA ASP A 63 -18.21 5.97 -14.66
C ASP A 63 -17.10 6.43 -15.65
N ALA A 64 -17.02 7.73 -15.92
CA ALA A 64 -15.90 8.35 -16.63
C ALA A 64 -14.62 8.48 -15.78
N GLY A 65 -14.61 7.98 -14.54
CA GLY A 65 -13.49 8.05 -13.60
C GLY A 65 -13.31 9.41 -12.93
N ILE A 66 -14.32 10.28 -12.92
CA ILE A 66 -14.21 11.64 -12.39
C ILE A 66 -14.90 11.73 -11.02
N PHE A 67 -14.11 11.99 -9.98
CA PHE A 67 -14.58 12.24 -8.62
C PHE A 67 -14.69 13.76 -8.42
N ALA A 68 -15.92 14.27 -8.39
CA ALA A 68 -16.19 15.71 -8.42
C ALA A 68 -16.68 16.25 -7.06
N PHE A 69 -16.14 17.37 -6.62
CA PHE A 69 -16.40 17.98 -5.33
C PHE A 69 -16.76 19.45 -5.49
N ARG A 70 -17.57 19.96 -4.56
CA ARG A 70 -17.85 21.38 -4.39
C ARG A 70 -17.14 21.86 -3.14
N ILE A 71 -16.08 22.64 -3.32
CA ILE A 71 -15.24 23.14 -2.23
C ILE A 71 -14.87 24.62 -2.43
N PRO A 72 -14.78 25.42 -1.36
CA PRO A 72 -14.44 26.85 -1.48
C PRO A 72 -12.98 27.08 -1.91
N PRO A 73 -12.55 28.34 -2.10
CA PRO A 73 -11.14 28.66 -2.27
C PRO A 73 -10.35 28.38 -0.97
N ALA A 74 -9.40 27.44 -1.02
CA ALA A 74 -8.44 27.15 0.05
C ALA A 74 -7.28 26.28 -0.46
N ASN A 75 -6.44 25.82 0.47
CA ASN A 75 -5.39 24.85 0.20
C ASN A 75 -5.85 23.45 0.63
N TYR A 76 -5.80 22.49 -0.28
CA TYR A 76 -6.32 21.14 -0.09
C TYR A 76 -5.25 20.08 -0.21
N LYS A 77 -5.39 19.03 0.61
CA LYS A 77 -4.69 17.75 0.43
C LYS A 77 -5.73 16.71 0.06
N THR A 78 -5.51 16.01 -1.05
CA THR A 78 -6.38 14.96 -1.54
C THR A 78 -5.65 13.63 -1.47
N CYS A 79 -6.28 12.61 -0.92
CA CYS A 79 -5.83 11.23 -0.97
C CYS A 79 -6.71 10.46 -1.95
N VAL A 80 -6.09 9.81 -2.92
CA VAL A 80 -6.73 8.85 -3.81
C VAL A 80 -6.20 7.47 -3.43
N LEU A 81 -7.09 6.52 -3.12
CA LEU A 81 -6.71 5.14 -2.80
C LEU A 81 -7.60 4.15 -3.54
N THR A 82 -7.04 3.08 -4.08
CA THR A 82 -7.76 2.04 -4.84
C THR A 82 -7.76 0.70 -4.13
N ASP A 83 -8.71 -0.16 -4.52
CA ASP A 83 -8.82 -1.54 -4.04
C ASP A 83 -8.85 -1.64 -2.51
N THR A 84 -9.55 -0.70 -1.87
CA THR A 84 -9.50 -0.43 -0.43
C THR A 84 -10.26 -1.45 0.42
N ASP A 85 -10.68 -2.59 -0.14
CA ASP A 85 -11.48 -3.60 0.56
C ASP A 85 -10.69 -4.32 1.66
N SER A 86 -9.34 -4.23 1.63
CA SER A 86 -8.45 -4.85 2.64
C SER A 86 -8.04 -3.89 3.77
N VAL A 87 -8.56 -2.66 3.79
CA VAL A 87 -8.19 -1.65 4.79
C VAL A 87 -9.39 -0.92 5.38
N GLY A 88 -9.32 -0.65 6.67
CA GLY A 88 -10.22 0.26 7.37
C GLY A 88 -9.70 1.69 7.36
N PHE A 89 -10.60 2.67 7.21
CA PHE A 89 -10.28 4.09 7.35
C PHE A 89 -10.70 4.60 8.73
N ASN A 90 -9.79 5.28 9.42
CA ASN A 90 -9.98 5.74 10.80
C ASN A 90 -9.76 7.25 10.91
N ASP A 91 -10.54 7.88 11.79
CA ASP A 91 -10.40 9.30 12.17
C ASP A 91 -10.38 10.27 10.98
N ILE A 92 -11.07 9.93 9.88
CA ILE A 92 -10.97 10.67 8.60
C ILE A 92 -11.46 12.11 8.65
N ALA A 93 -12.16 12.52 9.71
CA ALA A 93 -12.68 13.88 9.85
C ALA A 93 -11.57 14.94 10.00
N ASP A 94 -10.40 14.55 10.52
CA ASP A 94 -9.25 15.43 10.77
C ASP A 94 -8.01 14.89 10.07
N LEU A 95 -7.42 15.69 9.17
CA LEU A 95 -6.22 15.36 8.40
C LEU A 95 -5.06 14.89 9.29
N THR A 96 -4.93 15.46 10.49
CA THR A 96 -3.84 15.16 11.42
C THR A 96 -3.94 13.78 12.07
N THR A 97 -5.13 13.16 12.08
CA THR A 97 -5.35 11.83 12.67
C THR A 97 -5.85 10.81 11.64
N ALA A 98 -6.35 11.28 10.51
CA ALA A 98 -6.83 10.47 9.40
C ALA A 98 -5.79 9.43 8.98
N SER A 99 -6.25 8.19 8.87
CA SER A 99 -5.39 7.05 8.54
C SER A 99 -6.17 5.94 7.86
N PHE A 100 -5.44 5.03 7.21
CA PHE A 100 -5.95 3.72 6.85
C PHE A 100 -5.09 2.62 7.48
N SER A 101 -5.71 1.51 7.83
CA SER A 101 -5.07 0.40 8.54
C SER A 101 -5.52 -0.95 8.01
N LEU A 102 -4.62 -1.93 8.08
CA LEU A 102 -4.95 -3.33 7.81
C LEU A 102 -6.00 -3.85 8.81
N ASP A 103 -6.83 -4.75 8.34
CA ASP A 103 -7.77 -5.48 9.19
C ASP A 103 -7.01 -6.40 10.16
N ASN A 104 -7.31 -6.24 11.45
CA ASN A 104 -6.84 -7.14 12.50
C ASN A 104 -7.75 -8.37 12.54
N ASP A 105 -7.19 -9.57 12.47
CA ASP A 105 -7.95 -10.83 12.49
C ASP A 105 -7.67 -11.70 13.72
N GLY A 106 -7.07 -11.12 14.76
CA GLY A 106 -6.88 -11.70 16.09
C GLY A 106 -5.45 -11.54 16.59
N ASP A 107 -5.25 -11.40 17.91
CA ASP A 107 -3.94 -11.40 18.60
C ASP A 107 -2.77 -10.76 17.82
N ARG A 108 -2.94 -9.48 17.44
CA ARG A 108 -1.94 -8.68 16.67
C ARG A 108 -1.58 -9.23 15.28
N ARG A 109 -2.34 -10.20 14.78
CA ARG A 109 -2.32 -10.67 13.40
C ARG A 109 -3.13 -9.71 12.53
N TYR A 110 -2.55 -9.37 11.40
CA TYR A 110 -3.15 -8.53 10.38
C TYR A 110 -3.21 -9.27 9.07
N LYS A 111 -4.28 -9.01 8.31
CA LYS A 111 -4.44 -9.56 6.97
C LYS A 111 -3.49 -8.88 6.00
N GLU A 112 -3.06 -9.63 5.00
CA GLU A 112 -2.33 -9.11 3.86
C GLU A 112 -3.15 -8.00 3.14
N PRO A 113 -2.53 -6.86 2.76
CA PRO A 113 -3.18 -5.85 1.94
C PRO A 113 -3.52 -6.37 0.53
N ALA A 114 -4.54 -5.79 -0.08
CA ALA A 114 -4.76 -5.92 -1.51
C ALA A 114 -3.67 -5.18 -2.31
N TYR A 115 -3.65 -5.39 -3.63
CA TYR A 115 -2.78 -4.67 -4.59
C TYR A 115 -3.25 -3.21 -4.79
N MET A 116 -3.29 -2.45 -3.69
CA MET A 116 -3.80 -1.08 -3.62
C MET A 116 -2.84 -0.11 -4.28
N LYS A 117 -3.38 0.92 -4.92
CA LYS A 117 -2.60 2.05 -5.42
C LYS A 117 -3.03 3.34 -4.76
N PHE A 118 -2.12 4.32 -4.70
CA PHE A 118 -2.37 5.60 -4.05
C PHE A 118 -1.78 6.78 -4.81
N ASP A 119 -2.32 7.97 -4.54
CA ASP A 119 -1.73 9.26 -4.91
C ASP A 119 -2.13 10.33 -3.87
N TYR A 120 -1.24 11.29 -3.64
CA TYR A 120 -1.50 12.48 -2.83
C TYR A 120 -1.37 13.74 -3.67
N ILE A 121 -2.48 14.46 -3.81
CA ILE A 121 -2.55 15.68 -4.62
C ILE A 121 -2.70 16.88 -3.70
N ASN A 122 -1.77 17.84 -3.79
CA ASN A 122 -1.90 19.14 -3.15
C ASN A 122 -2.46 20.15 -4.15
N ARG A 123 -3.56 20.80 -3.81
CA ARG A 123 -4.25 21.76 -4.70
C ARG A 123 -4.60 23.04 -3.96
N GLU A 124 -4.15 24.17 -4.50
CA GLU A 124 -4.64 25.48 -4.10
C GLU A 124 -5.77 25.93 -5.03
N LEU A 125 -6.89 26.35 -4.45
CA LEU A 125 -7.96 27.04 -5.16
C LEU A 125 -7.98 28.51 -4.73
N VAL A 126 -7.64 29.42 -5.65
CA VAL A 126 -7.40 30.84 -5.34
C VAL A 126 -8.63 31.73 -5.48
N ALA A 127 -9.65 31.28 -6.22
CA ALA A 127 -10.83 32.09 -6.51
C ALA A 127 -12.12 31.25 -6.55
N GLN A 128 -13.23 31.87 -6.17
CA GLN A 128 -14.55 31.26 -6.23
C GLN A 128 -14.95 31.01 -7.69
N GLY A 129 -15.59 29.86 -7.96
CA GLY A 129 -16.01 29.48 -9.31
C GLY A 129 -14.90 28.91 -10.20
N MET A 130 -13.65 28.85 -9.72
CA MET A 130 -12.57 28.20 -10.47
C MET A 130 -12.82 26.69 -10.58
N ILE A 131 -12.89 26.17 -11.80
CA ILE A 131 -13.04 24.74 -12.07
C ILE A 131 -11.66 24.14 -12.36
N VAL A 132 -11.24 23.17 -11.56
CA VAL A 132 -9.97 22.45 -11.73
C VAL A 132 -10.24 20.95 -11.83
N THR A 133 -9.49 20.29 -12.71
CA THR A 133 -9.45 18.82 -12.79
C THR A 133 -8.00 18.37 -12.67
N ASP A 134 -7.71 17.63 -11.60
CA ASP A 134 -6.44 16.95 -11.42
C ASP A 134 -6.53 15.51 -11.93
N THR A 135 -5.42 14.98 -12.42
CA THR A 135 -5.31 13.57 -12.82
C THR A 135 -4.48 12.84 -11.77
N ALA A 136 -5.05 11.82 -11.15
CA ALA A 136 -4.35 10.97 -10.20
C ALA A 136 -3.23 10.19 -10.91
N ARG A 137 -2.04 10.20 -10.31
CA ARG A 137 -0.86 9.43 -10.75
C ARG A 137 -0.64 8.30 -9.76
N LEU A 138 -1.39 7.22 -9.95
CA LEU A 138 -1.45 6.15 -8.98
C LEU A 138 -0.16 5.30 -8.97
N GLU A 139 0.44 5.17 -7.80
CA GLU A 139 1.58 4.29 -7.55
C GLU A 139 1.17 3.10 -6.70
N LEU A 140 1.85 1.96 -6.86
CA LEU A 140 1.63 0.81 -6.00
C LEU A 140 1.95 1.16 -4.55
N TYR A 141 0.99 0.97 -3.64
CA TYR A 141 1.16 1.26 -2.22
C TYR A 141 1.91 0.15 -1.47
N PRO A 142 1.43 -1.12 -1.45
CA PRO A 142 2.14 -2.16 -0.74
C PRO A 142 3.50 -2.42 -1.37
N ALA A 143 4.46 -2.86 -0.56
CA ALA A 143 5.65 -3.52 -1.07
C ALA A 143 5.32 -4.98 -1.38
N ILE A 144 6.05 -5.55 -2.33
CA ILE A 144 5.96 -6.96 -2.69
C ILE A 144 7.13 -7.67 -2.03
N ILE A 145 6.89 -8.67 -1.21
CA ILE A 145 7.94 -9.54 -0.69
C ILE A 145 7.96 -10.86 -1.47
N LYS A 146 9.16 -11.31 -1.81
CA LYS A 146 9.44 -12.61 -2.41
C LYS A 146 10.50 -13.31 -1.59
N VAL A 147 10.19 -14.46 -1.00
CA VAL A 147 11.15 -15.28 -0.28
C VAL A 147 11.48 -16.48 -1.14
N ARG A 148 12.73 -16.54 -1.61
CA ARG A 148 13.23 -17.61 -2.45
C ARG A 148 14.12 -18.53 -1.62
N TYR A 149 13.86 -19.82 -1.69
CA TYR A 149 14.73 -20.80 -1.04
C TYR A 149 15.72 -21.39 -2.05
N ARG A 150 17.00 -21.22 -1.78
CA ARG A 150 18.15 -21.67 -2.59
C ARG A 150 19.04 -22.67 -1.86
N GLY A 151 18.65 -23.06 -0.65
CA GLY A 151 19.38 -24.02 0.16
C GLY A 151 19.38 -25.43 -0.41
N THR A 152 20.25 -26.27 0.17
CA THR A 152 20.43 -27.68 -0.17
C THR A 152 19.84 -28.61 0.87
N ASP A 153 19.47 -28.11 2.06
CA ASP A 153 19.00 -28.93 3.19
C ASP A 153 17.53 -29.40 3.09
N VAL A 154 16.77 -28.90 2.11
CA VAL A 154 15.39 -29.30 1.82
C VAL A 154 15.25 -29.72 0.36
N SER A 155 14.57 -30.85 0.12
CA SER A 155 14.27 -31.33 -1.23
C SER A 155 13.07 -30.59 -1.83
N ALA A 156 13.14 -30.30 -3.14
CA ALA A 156 12.06 -29.65 -3.86
C ALA A 156 10.77 -30.50 -3.90
N GLU A 157 10.93 -31.83 -3.87
CA GLU A 157 9.82 -32.77 -4.04
C GLU A 157 9.00 -32.98 -2.76
N THR A 158 9.60 -32.69 -1.60
CA THR A 158 9.01 -33.01 -0.29
C THR A 158 8.09 -31.92 0.24
N VAL A 159 8.31 -30.66 -0.15
CA VAL A 159 7.51 -29.55 0.33
C VAL A 159 6.22 -29.46 -0.49
N LYS A 160 5.09 -29.43 0.21
CA LYS A 160 3.74 -29.26 -0.39
C LYS A 160 2.97 -28.11 0.22
N LYS A 161 3.36 -27.69 1.42
CA LYS A 161 2.76 -26.55 2.13
C LYS A 161 3.85 -25.67 2.70
N ALA A 162 3.57 -24.39 2.86
CA ALA A 162 4.45 -23.48 3.56
C ALA A 162 3.67 -22.43 4.34
N ALA A 163 4.23 -21.98 5.45
CA ALA A 163 3.74 -20.85 6.21
C ALA A 163 4.87 -19.84 6.36
N MET A 164 4.63 -18.61 5.90
CA MET A 164 5.55 -17.49 6.06
C MET A 164 4.94 -16.49 7.03
N THR A 165 5.71 -16.07 8.03
CA THR A 165 5.33 -15.00 8.95
C THR A 165 6.33 -13.87 8.85
N LEU A 166 5.81 -12.66 8.68
CA LEU A 166 6.56 -11.43 8.89
C LEU A 166 6.06 -10.75 10.15
N SER A 167 6.95 -10.50 11.09
CA SER A 167 6.66 -9.82 12.35
C SER A 167 7.27 -8.42 12.38
N ASN A 168 6.71 -7.57 13.23
CA ASN A 168 6.96 -6.14 13.33
C ASN A 168 6.61 -5.37 12.03
N THR A 169 5.60 -5.84 11.29
CA THR A 169 5.13 -5.19 10.07
C THR A 169 4.34 -3.92 10.41
N ALA A 170 4.41 -2.90 9.56
CA ALA A 170 3.48 -1.79 9.69
C ALA A 170 2.04 -2.24 9.43
N THR A 171 1.10 -1.55 10.04
CA THR A 171 -0.34 -1.88 9.93
C THR A 171 -1.21 -0.65 9.72
N ARG A 172 -0.64 0.56 9.78
CA ARG A 172 -1.33 1.84 9.68
C ARG A 172 -0.50 2.85 8.89
N GLN A 173 -1.15 3.61 8.01
CA GLN A 173 -0.59 4.78 7.35
C GLN A 173 -1.42 6.00 7.71
N GLN A 174 -0.75 7.02 8.25
CA GLN A 174 -1.37 8.30 8.56
C GLN A 174 -1.28 9.21 7.33
N ILE A 175 -2.39 9.81 6.94
CA ILE A 175 -2.48 10.59 5.70
C ILE A 175 -1.60 11.85 5.77
N SER A 176 -1.54 12.52 6.92
CA SER A 176 -0.71 13.72 7.10
C SER A 176 0.79 13.45 6.99
N LEU A 177 1.23 12.21 7.22
CA LEU A 177 2.64 11.81 7.19
C LEU A 177 3.08 11.20 5.85
N ASP A 178 2.24 11.33 4.82
CA ASP A 178 2.44 10.82 3.47
C ASP A 178 2.68 9.31 3.44
N THR A 179 3.93 8.88 3.61
CA THR A 179 4.40 7.50 3.47
C THR A 179 5.01 6.93 4.76
N ILE A 180 5.02 7.67 5.87
CA ILE A 180 5.52 7.15 7.16
C ILE A 180 4.46 6.26 7.78
N THR A 181 4.79 4.98 7.95
CA THR A 181 3.88 3.97 8.49
C THR A 181 4.09 3.74 9.99
N SER A 182 3.08 3.15 10.63
CA SER A 182 3.08 2.80 12.05
C SER A 182 2.29 1.51 12.29
N GLY A 183 2.29 1.03 13.53
CA GLY A 183 1.58 -0.19 13.94
C GLY A 183 2.00 -0.62 15.35
N PRO A 184 1.27 -1.54 15.98
CA PRO A 184 1.67 -2.07 17.28
C PRO A 184 2.98 -2.85 17.18
N THR A 185 3.69 -2.98 18.30
CA THR A 185 4.84 -3.89 18.44
C THR A 185 4.36 -5.34 18.32
N ASP A 186 5.19 -6.21 17.76
CA ASP A 186 4.89 -7.63 17.52
C ASP A 186 3.68 -7.86 16.59
N SER A 187 3.25 -6.86 15.82
CA SER A 187 2.31 -7.05 14.72
C SER A 187 2.87 -8.07 13.74
N TYR A 188 2.02 -8.92 13.18
CA TYR A 188 2.49 -9.86 12.17
C TYR A 188 1.45 -10.14 11.08
N THR A 189 1.96 -10.55 9.91
CA THR A 189 1.16 -11.06 8.80
C THR A 189 1.58 -12.51 8.55
N LEU A 190 0.59 -13.41 8.42
CA LEU A 190 0.78 -14.82 8.11
C LEU A 190 0.31 -15.10 6.69
N TYR A 191 1.21 -15.63 5.88
CA TYR A 191 0.94 -16.09 4.51
C TYR A 191 0.99 -17.61 4.50
N ASN A 192 -0.11 -18.24 4.08
CA ASN A 192 -0.20 -19.69 3.98
C ASN A 192 -0.23 -20.08 2.50
N TYR A 193 0.65 -21.00 2.13
CA TYR A 193 0.76 -21.54 0.78
C TYR A 193 0.37 -23.01 0.83
N ASN A 194 -0.69 -23.34 0.09
CA ASN A 194 -1.07 -24.71 -0.20
C ASN A 194 -0.60 -25.04 -1.62
N ASP A 195 -0.33 -26.32 -1.87
CA ASP A 195 0.08 -26.81 -3.19
C ASP A 195 1.38 -26.13 -3.69
N VAL A 196 2.38 -26.06 -2.82
CA VAL A 196 3.71 -25.53 -3.15
C VAL A 196 4.34 -26.39 -4.23
N GLU A 197 4.59 -25.77 -5.38
CA GLU A 197 5.32 -26.38 -6.49
C GLU A 197 6.80 -25.95 -6.46
N PRO A 198 7.71 -26.83 -6.91
CA PRO A 198 9.09 -26.44 -7.19
C PRO A 198 9.14 -25.26 -8.16
N TRP A 199 9.96 -24.27 -7.82
CA TRP A 199 10.28 -23.17 -8.72
C TRP A 199 10.95 -23.72 -9.99
N PRO A 200 10.63 -23.20 -11.19
CA PRO A 200 11.10 -23.77 -12.45
C PRO A 200 12.63 -23.92 -12.46
N GLN A 201 13.16 -25.10 -12.84
CA GLN A 201 14.61 -25.36 -12.85
C GLN A 201 15.43 -24.40 -13.74
N ALA A 202 14.80 -23.76 -14.72
CA ALA A 202 15.42 -22.74 -15.56
C ALA A 202 15.62 -21.38 -14.85
N ALA A 203 15.01 -21.19 -13.68
CA ALA A 203 15.01 -19.93 -12.95
C ALA A 203 16.09 -19.94 -11.85
N GLU A 204 17.28 -19.46 -12.22
CA GLU A 204 18.36 -18.93 -11.36
C GLU A 204 18.88 -19.81 -10.20
N GLY A 205 18.37 -21.01 -9.95
CA GLY A 205 18.81 -21.90 -8.86
C GLY A 205 17.99 -21.84 -7.57
N ALA A 206 16.86 -21.13 -7.54
CA ALA A 206 15.90 -21.23 -6.45
C ALA A 206 15.03 -22.49 -6.60
N LYS A 207 14.71 -23.15 -5.48
CA LYS A 207 13.84 -24.33 -5.42
C LYS A 207 12.38 -23.96 -5.14
N PHE A 208 12.14 -22.87 -4.44
CA PHE A 208 10.80 -22.36 -4.12
C PHE A 208 10.82 -20.83 -4.12
N GLU A 209 9.69 -20.21 -4.46
CA GLU A 209 9.42 -18.78 -4.24
C GLU A 209 8.08 -18.63 -3.53
N PHE A 210 8.06 -17.87 -2.43
CA PHE A 210 6.87 -17.53 -1.66
C PHE A 210 6.67 -16.02 -1.74
N SER A 211 5.49 -15.57 -2.16
CA SER A 211 5.24 -14.14 -2.39
C SER A 211 4.08 -13.61 -1.56
N GLY A 212 4.19 -12.38 -1.11
CA GLY A 212 3.11 -11.67 -0.43
C GLY A 212 3.24 -10.15 -0.57
N LEU A 213 2.26 -9.44 -0.04
CA LEU A 213 2.19 -7.99 0.01
C LEU A 213 2.28 -7.51 1.46
N LEU A 214 2.98 -6.40 1.69
CA LEU A 214 3.06 -5.77 3.01
C LEU A 214 2.94 -4.26 2.91
N PHE A 215 2.53 -3.62 4.01
CA PHE A 215 2.73 -2.18 4.14
C PHE A 215 4.24 -1.85 4.20
N PRO A 216 4.66 -0.65 3.74
CA PRO A 216 6.01 -0.14 3.96
C PRO A 216 6.42 -0.25 5.44
N THR A 217 7.71 -0.51 5.71
CA THR A 217 8.21 -0.77 7.07
C THR A 217 8.09 0.43 7.99
N LYS A 218 7.89 0.15 9.28
CA LYS A 218 8.05 1.15 10.35
C LYS A 218 9.51 1.61 10.41
N GLU A 219 9.71 2.91 10.61
CA GLU A 219 11.07 3.47 10.71
C GLU A 219 11.83 2.85 11.90
N ASN A 220 13.07 2.43 11.65
CA ASN A 220 13.98 1.87 12.65
C ASN A 220 13.46 0.63 13.40
N GLU A 221 12.52 -0.13 12.83
CA GLU A 221 11.99 -1.34 13.47
C GLU A 221 12.48 -2.62 12.81
N LEU A 222 13.06 -3.51 13.62
CA LEU A 222 13.60 -4.77 13.15
C LEU A 222 12.48 -5.75 12.80
N MET A 223 12.36 -6.08 11.52
CA MET A 223 11.46 -7.14 11.07
C MET A 223 12.06 -8.53 11.28
N HIS A 224 11.18 -9.49 11.49
CA HIS A 224 11.54 -10.90 11.57
C HIS A 224 10.79 -11.71 10.52
N LEU A 225 11.53 -12.52 9.78
CA LEU A 225 10.99 -13.53 8.87
C LEU A 225 11.01 -14.88 9.57
N ALA A 226 9.88 -15.57 9.58
CA ALA A 226 9.82 -17.00 9.85
C ALA A 226 9.24 -17.72 8.63
N LEU A 227 9.90 -18.78 8.17
CA LEU A 227 9.43 -19.62 7.07
C LEU A 227 9.40 -21.06 7.55
N ASN A 228 8.22 -21.68 7.57
CA ASN A 228 8.04 -23.09 7.88
C ASN A 228 7.61 -23.84 6.62
N MET A 229 8.40 -24.81 6.20
CA MET A 229 8.11 -25.69 5.07
C MET A 229 7.56 -27.01 5.61
N CYS A 230 6.46 -27.47 5.01
CA CYS A 230 5.74 -28.67 5.43
C CYS A 230 5.51 -29.64 4.29
N ASP A 231 5.32 -30.90 4.65
CA ASP A 231 4.82 -31.93 3.74
C ASP A 231 3.31 -31.75 3.45
N ASP A 232 2.73 -32.70 2.73
CA ASP A 232 1.31 -32.67 2.35
C ASP A 232 0.36 -32.83 3.55
N GLU A 233 0.81 -33.54 4.59
CA GLU A 233 0.04 -33.74 5.82
C GLU A 233 0.13 -32.52 6.76
N GLY A 234 1.03 -31.57 6.46
CA GLY A 234 1.27 -30.36 7.24
C GLY A 234 2.33 -30.53 8.32
N HIS A 235 3.06 -31.66 8.34
CA HIS A 235 4.18 -31.84 9.25
C HIS A 235 5.35 -30.96 8.83
N SER A 236 5.98 -30.31 9.81
CA SER A 236 7.14 -29.44 9.56
C SER A 236 8.34 -30.29 9.09
N ILE A 237 8.82 -29.97 7.89
CA ILE A 237 10.07 -30.50 7.33
C ILE A 237 11.23 -29.64 7.85
N ARG A 238 11.09 -28.32 7.74
CA ARG A 238 12.13 -27.36 8.10
C ARG A 238 11.56 -26.00 8.43
N SER A 239 12.19 -25.31 9.36
CA SER A 239 11.85 -23.93 9.73
C SER A 239 13.08 -23.04 9.73
N TYR A 240 12.93 -21.83 9.20
CA TYR A 240 13.95 -20.79 9.16
C TYR A 240 13.45 -19.55 9.89
N ARG A 241 14.33 -18.87 10.62
CA ARG A 241 14.02 -17.65 11.35
C ARG A 241 15.15 -16.63 11.19
N PHE A 242 14.83 -15.46 10.66
CA PHE A 242 15.81 -14.43 10.40
C PHE A 242 15.37 -13.09 10.97
N ALA A 243 16.31 -12.38 11.59
CA ALA A 243 16.19 -10.96 11.85
C ALA A 243 16.69 -10.23 10.59
N LEU A 244 15.82 -9.44 9.97
CA LEU A 244 16.11 -8.79 8.69
C LEU A 244 16.88 -7.49 8.93
N THR A 245 18.20 -7.56 8.79
CA THR A 245 19.09 -6.41 8.94
C THR A 245 19.93 -6.17 7.69
N ASP A 246 20.39 -4.94 7.53
CA ASP A 246 21.44 -4.63 6.56
C ASP A 246 22.82 -5.14 7.03
N ARG A 247 23.87 -4.85 6.22
CA ARG A 247 25.26 -5.21 6.52
C ARG A 247 25.81 -4.54 7.78
N GLU A 248 25.23 -3.43 8.23
CA GLU A 248 25.60 -2.71 9.44
C GLU A 248 24.74 -3.14 10.65
N SER A 249 23.97 -4.23 10.51
CA SER A 249 23.04 -4.73 11.52
C SER A 249 21.91 -3.75 11.86
N LYS A 250 21.58 -2.84 10.95
CA LYS A 250 20.45 -1.91 11.11
C LYS A 250 19.17 -2.50 10.52
N PRO A 251 17.98 -2.12 11.03
CA PRO A 251 16.72 -2.50 10.43
C PRO A 251 16.60 -2.07 8.98
N ILE A 252 16.04 -2.94 8.14
CA ILE A 252 15.86 -2.65 6.72
C ILE A 252 14.60 -1.81 6.50
N THR A 253 14.72 -0.77 5.68
CA THR A 253 13.59 0.05 5.26
C THR A 253 13.03 -0.44 3.92
N ILE A 254 11.77 -0.86 3.90
CA ILE A 254 11.02 -1.21 2.69
C ILE A 254 10.01 -0.10 2.40
N LEU A 255 10.10 0.46 1.20
CA LEU A 255 9.24 1.54 0.71
C LEU A 255 8.09 1.00 -0.16
N HIS A 256 7.08 1.83 -0.40
CA HIS A 256 5.94 1.51 -1.25
C HIS A 256 6.36 1.12 -2.68
N GLY A 257 5.61 0.18 -3.27
CA GLY A 257 5.81 -0.24 -4.66
C GLY A 257 7.13 -0.96 -4.96
N ARG A 258 7.97 -1.22 -3.95
CA ARG A 258 9.23 -1.93 -4.11
C ARG A 258 9.04 -3.43 -4.06
N VAL A 259 9.89 -4.15 -4.81
CA VAL A 259 9.98 -5.60 -4.72
C VAL A 259 11.18 -5.96 -3.85
N PHE A 260 10.92 -6.71 -2.80
CA PHE A 260 11.88 -7.12 -1.80
C PHE A 260 12.07 -8.63 -1.87
N ILE A 261 13.23 -9.05 -2.35
CA ILE A 261 13.56 -10.46 -2.54
C ILE A 261 14.49 -10.90 -1.41
N ILE A 262 14.16 -12.00 -0.75
CA ILE A 262 14.97 -12.62 0.30
C ILE A 262 15.36 -14.02 -0.17
N ASP A 263 16.62 -14.22 -0.50
CA ASP A 263 17.20 -15.51 -0.87
C ASP A 263 17.75 -16.23 0.37
N ILE A 264 17.27 -17.44 0.66
CA ILE A 264 17.69 -18.26 1.82
C ILE A 264 18.61 -19.41 1.35
N TYR A 265 19.81 -19.54 1.93
CA TYR A 265 20.88 -20.46 1.47
C TYR A 265 21.27 -21.59 2.44
N ASN A 266 20.41 -21.95 3.41
CA ASN A 266 20.58 -22.89 4.55
C ASN A 266 20.69 -22.14 5.89
N GLU A 267 21.82 -21.48 6.15
CA GLU A 267 22.09 -20.82 7.46
C GLU A 267 22.07 -19.30 7.40
N GLY A 268 21.86 -18.71 6.23
CA GLY A 268 21.88 -17.26 6.04
C GLY A 268 20.94 -16.84 4.92
N PHE A 269 20.86 -15.54 4.72
CA PHE A 269 20.01 -14.93 3.72
C PHE A 269 20.71 -13.80 2.98
N MET A 270 20.27 -13.52 1.77
CA MET A 270 20.64 -12.34 1.00
C MET A 270 19.36 -11.59 0.64
N ILE A 271 19.45 -10.26 0.62
CA ILE A 271 18.31 -9.39 0.30
C ILE A 271 18.63 -8.61 -0.96
N THR A 272 17.68 -8.62 -1.89
CA THR A 272 17.73 -7.86 -3.12
C THR A 272 16.51 -6.95 -3.19
N ILE A 273 16.72 -5.65 -3.43
CA ILE A 273 15.64 -4.68 -3.60
C ILE A 273 15.60 -4.25 -5.07
N GLU A 274 14.46 -4.46 -5.74
CA GLU A 274 14.23 -4.01 -7.12
C GLU A 274 13.41 -2.71 -7.14
N GLY A 275 13.72 -1.85 -8.12
CA GLY A 275 12.97 -0.62 -8.42
C GLY A 275 13.62 0.71 -8.03
N TRP A 276 14.92 0.75 -7.71
CA TRP A 276 15.65 2.02 -7.55
C TRP A 276 15.98 2.61 -8.92
N ASP A 277 15.67 3.90 -9.14
CA ASP A 277 16.27 4.66 -10.23
C ASP A 277 16.27 6.15 -9.89
N GLU A 278 17.29 6.87 -10.33
CA GLU A 278 17.10 8.27 -10.75
C GLU A 278 18.00 8.67 -11.97
N SER A 279 18.83 7.78 -12.53
CA SER A 279 19.66 8.09 -13.73
C SER A 279 20.42 6.91 -14.37
N ILE A 280 20.23 5.65 -13.94
CA ILE A 280 21.05 4.52 -14.43
C ILE A 280 20.15 3.30 -14.63
N LEU A 281 20.06 2.84 -15.87
CA LEU A 281 19.45 1.58 -16.32
C LEU A 281 19.60 0.46 -15.27
N GLY A 282 18.46 0.01 -14.71
CA GLY A 282 18.26 -1.29 -14.06
C GLY A 282 19.34 -1.70 -13.04
N GLY A 283 19.22 -1.23 -11.79
CA GLY A 283 20.07 -1.66 -10.68
C GLY A 283 19.32 -2.44 -9.61
N SER A 284 19.83 -3.62 -9.25
CA SER A 284 19.50 -4.37 -8.03
C SER A 284 20.55 -4.08 -6.96
N VAL A 285 20.14 -3.91 -5.70
CA VAL A 285 21.08 -3.78 -4.57
C VAL A 285 21.07 -5.06 -3.75
N GLU A 286 22.22 -5.74 -3.68
CA GLU A 286 22.41 -6.94 -2.86
C GLU A 286 22.95 -6.59 -1.47
N ILE A 287 22.25 -7.05 -0.44
CA ILE A 287 22.59 -6.89 0.97
C ILE A 287 22.77 -8.30 1.54
N ASP A 288 23.98 -8.58 2.04
CA ASP A 288 24.28 -9.85 2.73
C ASP A 288 23.81 -9.73 4.18
N GLY A 289 22.98 -10.66 4.64
CA GLY A 289 22.29 -10.58 5.92
C GLY A 289 22.53 -11.80 6.80
N GLY A 290 22.83 -11.51 8.07
CA GLY A 290 23.12 -12.39 9.22
C GLY A 290 22.79 -13.89 9.19
N LYS A 291 23.56 -14.65 10.00
CA LYS A 291 23.34 -16.08 10.27
C LYS A 291 22.08 -16.33 11.12
N ASN A 292 21.45 -17.49 10.90
CA ASN A 292 20.35 -18.04 11.70
C ASN A 292 20.74 -18.04 13.19
N LYS A 293 19.94 -17.43 14.08
CA LYS A 293 20.17 -17.52 15.53
C LYS A 293 19.40 -18.74 16.05
N HIS A 294 20.14 -19.74 16.53
CA HIS A 294 19.62 -20.95 17.16
C HIS A 294 18.74 -20.66 18.37
#